data_AF-A0A956KRK5-F1
#
_entry.id   AF-A0A956KRK5-F1
#
_cell.length_a   1.000
_cell.length_b   1.000
_cell.length_c   1.000
_cell.angle_alpha   90.00
_cell.angle_beta   90.00
_cell.angle_gamma   90.00
#
_symmetry.space_group_name_H-M   'P 1'
#
loop_
_entity.id
_entity.type
_entity.pdbx_description
1 polymer ?
#
loop_
_entity_poly.entity_id
_entity_poly.type
_entity_poly.pdbx_seq_one_letter_code
_entity_poly.pdbx_strand_id
1 'polypeptide(L)'
;EIEIGALQQLLEHTMLEFNEDAGWGRQDRQRWTEQYEQLEAQVSEVSLERRRIEQGIEQMQVELKDLRSLLSAGSKLDTVARAALQVELVNNGALARRVELRVDYVVPGAMWRPWHTARLVETAGDKGGHELEFRCDGAVWQATGEDWSDVQLIFSTERPSLGVSPPTLSNDPLRTRRKGATVAVQAREQKVHTAGLGSEKDQRAADELPGIDDGGAVQTLRAAVKTSVPGDGRPHRVPIFDFRSPAEVALVCVPERVPAVLLRSRHGNSAKAPLLAGPVDLVRNSGLVGRSSLLYVAPGERFELGWGP
;
A
#
# COMPACT_ATOMS: atom_id res chain seq x y z
N GLU A 1 24.96 -16.18 28.23
CA GLU A 1 25.90 -15.80 29.31
C GLU A 1 25.76 -16.66 30.56
N ILE A 2 24.54 -16.91 31.06
CA ILE A 2 24.27 -17.69 32.28
C ILE A 2 24.86 -19.11 32.23
N GLU A 3 24.83 -19.77 31.07
CA GLU A 3 25.23 -21.17 30.91
C GLU A 3 26.76 -21.39 30.91
N ILE A 4 27.54 -20.46 30.33
CA ILE A 4 29.02 -20.52 30.35
C ILE A 4 29.55 -20.21 31.75
N GLY A 5 28.99 -19.20 32.40
CA GLY A 5 29.36 -18.85 33.77
C GLY A 5 29.11 -20.01 34.74
N ALA A 6 27.99 -20.72 34.57
CA ALA A 6 27.68 -21.92 35.35
C ALA A 6 28.67 -23.08 35.08
N LEU A 7 29.05 -23.32 33.81
CA LEU A 7 30.03 -24.36 33.46
C LEU A 7 31.44 -24.03 33.96
N GLN A 8 31.85 -22.75 33.94
CA GLN A 8 33.14 -22.30 34.49
C GLN A 8 33.17 -22.44 36.01
N GLN A 9 32.09 -22.05 36.70
CA GLN A 9 31.96 -22.27 38.14
C GLN A 9 31.97 -23.76 38.49
N LEU A 10 31.32 -24.60 37.69
CA LEU A 10 31.30 -26.04 37.91
C LEU A 10 32.68 -26.67 37.67
N LEU A 11 33.46 -26.18 36.70
CA LEU A 11 34.86 -26.56 36.51
C LEU A 11 35.74 -26.15 37.71
N GLU A 12 35.55 -24.94 38.24
CA GLU A 12 36.27 -24.47 39.44
C GLU A 12 35.90 -25.30 40.68
N HIS A 13 34.61 -25.60 40.87
CA HIS A 13 34.13 -26.41 41.99
C HIS A 13 34.62 -27.87 41.91
N THR A 14 34.58 -28.49 40.73
CA THR A 14 35.11 -29.86 40.55
C THR A 14 36.62 -29.94 40.82
N MET A 15 37.40 -28.91 40.43
CA MET A 15 38.82 -28.84 40.80
C MET A 15 39.04 -28.74 42.30
N LEU A 16 38.19 -28.02 43.03
CA LEU A 16 38.25 -27.95 44.50
C LEU A 16 37.90 -29.30 45.13
N GLU A 17 36.85 -29.98 44.64
CA GLU A 17 36.45 -31.31 45.09
C GLU A 17 37.55 -32.36 44.87
N PHE A 18 38.25 -32.33 43.74
CA PHE A 18 39.40 -33.21 43.47
C PHE A 18 40.54 -33.00 44.48
N ASN A 19 40.80 -31.75 44.87
CA ASN A 19 41.81 -31.43 45.88
C ASN A 19 41.40 -31.93 47.28
N GLU A 20 40.13 -31.80 47.64
CA GLU A 20 39.60 -32.31 48.91
C GLU A 20 39.64 -33.83 48.97
N ASP A 21 39.14 -34.53 47.94
CA ASP A 21 39.15 -36.00 47.89
C ASP A 21 40.57 -36.58 47.90
N ALA A 22 41.54 -35.90 47.26
CA ALA A 22 42.95 -36.26 47.34
C ALA A 22 43.49 -36.18 48.77
N GLY A 23 43.05 -35.17 49.55
CA GLY A 23 43.39 -35.02 50.97
C GLY A 23 42.79 -36.11 51.87
N TRP A 24 41.64 -36.67 51.50
CA TRP A 24 40.99 -37.80 52.20
C TRP A 24 41.46 -39.18 51.71
N GLY A 25 42.46 -39.25 50.83
CA GLY A 25 43.02 -40.50 50.31
C GLY A 25 42.13 -41.24 49.31
N ARG A 26 41.08 -40.59 48.79
CA ARG A 26 40.21 -41.13 47.73
C ARG A 26 40.79 -40.74 46.38
N GLN A 27 41.65 -41.59 45.81
CA GLN A 27 42.29 -41.31 44.52
C GLN A 27 41.69 -42.17 43.41
N ASP A 28 40.66 -41.65 42.72
CA ASP A 28 40.11 -42.23 41.50
C ASP A 28 40.52 -41.39 40.28
N ARG A 29 41.80 -41.53 39.89
CA ARG A 29 42.45 -40.71 38.87
C ARG A 29 41.75 -40.80 37.51
N GLN A 30 41.23 -41.97 37.16
CA GLN A 30 40.58 -42.17 35.87
C GLN A 30 39.29 -41.35 35.81
N ARG A 31 38.45 -41.45 36.85
CA ARG A 31 37.19 -40.72 36.93
C ARG A 31 37.38 -39.20 36.91
N TRP A 32 38.37 -38.67 37.64
CA TRP A 32 38.64 -37.23 37.64
C TRP A 32 39.09 -36.70 36.28
N THR A 33 39.91 -37.49 35.58
CA THR A 33 40.40 -37.13 34.25
C THR A 33 39.23 -37.09 33.26
N GLU A 34 38.36 -38.11 33.26
CA GLU A 34 37.17 -38.16 32.41
C GLU A 34 36.18 -37.01 32.69
N GLN A 35 35.94 -36.69 33.97
CA GLN A 35 35.06 -35.58 34.36
C GLN A 35 35.63 -34.22 33.96
N TYR A 36 36.94 -34.00 34.14
CA TYR A 36 37.61 -32.78 33.74
C TYR A 36 37.60 -32.59 32.22
N GLU A 37 37.96 -33.63 31.46
CA GLU A 37 37.96 -33.60 30.00
C GLU A 37 36.57 -33.33 29.43
N GLN A 38 35.52 -33.91 30.03
CA GLN A 38 34.13 -33.67 29.61
C GLN A 38 33.71 -32.21 29.84
N LEU A 39 34.04 -31.63 30.99
CA LEU A 39 33.70 -30.24 31.31
C LEU A 39 34.51 -29.24 30.49
N GLU A 40 35.80 -29.50 30.27
CA GLU A 40 36.65 -28.69 29.41
C GLU A 40 36.14 -28.70 27.97
N ALA A 41 35.74 -29.87 27.44
CA ALA A 41 35.14 -29.98 26.12
C ALA A 41 33.84 -29.16 25.99
N GLN A 42 32.96 -29.24 26.99
CA GLN A 42 31.71 -28.46 27.02
C GLN A 42 31.96 -26.95 27.09
N VAL A 43 32.90 -26.50 27.95
CA VAL A 43 33.26 -25.08 28.05
C VAL A 43 33.85 -24.58 26.72
N SER A 44 34.69 -25.38 26.07
CA SER A 44 35.30 -25.04 24.78
C SER A 44 34.25 -24.93 23.67
N GLU A 45 33.34 -25.90 23.57
CA GLU A 45 32.27 -25.92 22.57
C GLU A 45 31.35 -24.71 22.70
N VAL A 46 30.84 -24.43 23.90
CA VAL A 46 29.95 -23.29 24.12
C VAL A 46 30.68 -21.96 23.93
N SER A 47 31.98 -21.89 24.24
CA SER A 47 32.81 -20.70 23.99
C SER A 47 33.08 -20.46 22.50
N LEU A 48 33.14 -21.51 21.68
CA LEU A 48 33.26 -21.41 20.23
C LEU A 48 31.95 -20.98 19.59
N GLU A 49 30.83 -21.56 20.02
CA GLU A 49 29.49 -21.16 19.56
C GLU A 49 29.19 -19.70 19.92
N ARG A 50 29.54 -19.26 21.14
CA ARG A 50 29.40 -17.84 21.52
C ARG A 50 30.18 -16.93 20.58
N ARG A 51 31.44 -17.24 20.30
CA ARG A 51 32.28 -16.45 19.39
C ARG A 51 31.72 -16.39 17.97
N ARG A 52 31.17 -17.50 17.46
CA ARG A 52 30.51 -17.52 16.14
C ARG A 52 29.29 -16.61 16.11
N ILE A 53 28.45 -16.67 17.14
CA ILE A 53 27.25 -15.83 17.26
C ILE A 53 27.65 -14.34 17.38
N GLU A 54 28.65 -14.01 18.19
CA GLU A 54 29.18 -12.65 18.35
C GLU A 54 29.66 -12.07 17.00
N GLN A 55 30.45 -12.85 16.24
CA GLN A 55 30.88 -12.45 14.89
C GLN A 55 29.70 -12.26 13.93
N GLY A 56 28.69 -13.15 14.00
CA GLY A 56 27.48 -13.01 13.19
C GLY A 56 26.69 -11.73 13.52
N ILE A 57 26.60 -11.37 14.80
CA ILE A 57 25.96 -10.12 15.25
C ILE A 57 26.71 -8.91 14.73
N GLU A 58 28.04 -8.87 14.83
CA GLU A 58 28.85 -7.78 14.29
C GLU A 58 28.65 -7.62 12.78
N GLN A 59 28.64 -8.73 12.04
CA GLN A 59 28.45 -8.71 10.60
C GLN A 59 27.06 -8.20 10.21
N MET A 60 26.00 -8.65 10.89
CA MET A 60 24.63 -8.16 10.70
C MET A 60 24.48 -6.68 11.08
N GLN A 61 25.21 -6.19 12.08
CA GLN A 61 25.20 -4.78 12.46
C GLN A 61 25.85 -3.88 11.41
N VAL A 62 26.97 -4.33 10.80
CA VAL A 62 27.61 -3.64 9.67
C VAL A 62 26.65 -3.59 8.48
N GLU A 63 26.04 -4.71 8.12
CA GLU A 63 25.08 -4.78 7.02
C GLU A 63 23.86 -3.86 7.27
N LEU A 64 23.29 -3.87 8.49
CA LEU A 64 22.23 -2.95 8.88
C LEU A 64 22.64 -1.47 8.76
N LYS A 65 23.86 -1.13 9.14
CA LYS A 65 24.40 0.23 9.03
C LYS A 65 24.56 0.64 7.56
N ASP A 66 25.05 -0.26 6.72
CA ASP A 66 25.24 -0.01 5.30
C ASP A 66 23.90 0.14 4.58
N LEU A 67 22.94 -0.75 4.83
CA LEU A 67 21.58 -0.64 4.28
C LEU A 67 20.89 0.66 4.72
N ARG A 68 21.03 1.05 5.99
CA ARG A 68 20.51 2.34 6.48
C ARG A 68 21.20 3.53 5.79
N SER A 69 22.50 3.44 5.54
CA SER A 69 23.25 4.48 4.83
C SER A 69 22.78 4.59 3.38
N LEU A 70 22.61 3.47 2.69
CA LEU A 70 22.07 3.42 1.32
C LEU A 70 20.63 3.96 1.24
N LEU A 71 19.76 3.57 2.17
CA LEU A 71 18.41 4.12 2.27
C LEU A 71 18.44 5.62 2.51
N SER A 72 19.30 6.12 3.41
CA SER A 72 19.42 7.55 3.69
C SER A 72 19.98 8.35 2.51
N ALA A 73 20.88 7.75 1.71
CA ALA A 73 21.43 8.35 0.50
C ALA A 73 20.39 8.39 -0.64
N GLY A 74 19.54 7.37 -0.76
CA GLY A 74 18.43 7.37 -1.73
C GLY A 74 17.24 8.26 -1.31
N SER A 75 17.08 8.52 0.00
CA SER A 75 15.97 9.32 0.54
C SER A 75 16.28 10.81 0.64
N LYS A 76 17.57 11.21 0.57
CA LYS A 76 18.00 12.61 0.64
C LYS A 76 18.54 13.05 -0.71
N LEU A 77 17.64 13.41 -1.62
CA LEU A 77 17.93 14.41 -2.65
C LEU A 77 18.06 15.77 -1.93
N ASP A 78 19.15 15.95 -1.16
CA ASP A 78 19.46 17.17 -0.40
C ASP A 78 19.95 18.31 -1.31
N THR A 79 19.92 18.11 -2.63
CA THR A 79 20.08 19.18 -3.60
C THR A 79 18.78 19.98 -3.64
N VAL A 80 18.60 20.86 -2.66
CA VAL A 80 17.53 21.87 -2.70
C VAL A 80 17.80 22.75 -3.92
N ALA A 81 17.11 22.47 -5.02
CA ALA A 81 17.10 23.34 -6.18
C ALA A 81 16.43 24.66 -5.75
N ARG A 82 17.22 25.71 -5.56
CA ARG A 82 16.71 27.04 -5.20
C ARG A 82 16.51 27.84 -6.48
N ALA A 83 15.25 28.11 -6.81
CA ALA A 83 14.90 29.16 -7.76
C ALA A 83 14.67 30.48 -6.97
N ALA A 84 15.23 31.58 -7.46
CA ALA A 84 15.00 32.91 -6.89
C ALA A 84 14.21 33.75 -7.90
N LEU A 85 13.08 34.29 -7.47
CA LEU A 85 12.28 35.24 -8.24
C LEU A 85 12.51 36.64 -7.66
N GLN A 86 13.07 37.56 -8.45
CA GLN A 86 13.19 38.97 -8.07
C GLN A 86 12.01 39.76 -8.66
N VAL A 87 11.24 40.42 -7.80
CA VAL A 87 10.08 41.24 -8.20
C VAL A 87 10.31 42.68 -7.75
N GLU A 88 10.38 43.61 -8.70
CA GLU A 88 10.45 45.04 -8.42
C GLU A 88 9.08 45.69 -8.58
N LEU A 89 8.62 46.38 -7.53
CA LEU A 89 7.32 47.06 -7.48
C LEU A 89 7.55 48.56 -7.37
N VAL A 90 7.28 49.30 -8.45
CA VAL A 90 7.38 50.76 -8.47
C VAL A 90 6.01 51.36 -8.15
N ASN A 91 5.89 52.03 -7.00
CA ASN A 91 4.68 52.76 -6.60
C ASN A 91 4.93 54.28 -6.67
N ASN A 92 4.32 54.95 -7.65
CA ASN A 92 4.48 56.40 -7.87
C ASN A 92 3.52 57.26 -7.01
N GLY A 93 2.83 56.70 -6.02
CA GLY A 93 1.82 57.41 -5.21
C GLY A 93 2.04 57.36 -3.70
N ALA A 94 1.56 58.39 -2.98
CA ALA A 94 1.78 58.62 -1.54
C ALA A 94 0.97 57.73 -0.56
N LEU A 95 0.38 56.61 -1.00
CA LEU A 95 -0.47 55.76 -0.16
C LEU A 95 0.14 54.38 0.02
N ALA A 96 0.38 54.02 1.29
CA ALA A 96 0.72 52.67 1.71
C ALA A 96 -0.42 51.70 1.34
N ARG A 97 -0.26 50.96 0.24
CA ARG A 97 -1.21 49.95 -0.22
C ARG A 97 -0.65 48.56 0.02
N ARG A 98 -1.50 47.65 0.48
CA ARG A 98 -1.19 46.22 0.57
C ARG A 98 -1.19 45.64 -0.85
N VAL A 99 -0.09 44.98 -1.23
CA VAL A 99 0.05 44.25 -2.50
C VAL A 99 0.11 42.76 -2.17
N GLU A 100 -0.67 41.95 -2.88
CA GLU A 100 -0.61 40.48 -2.80
C GLU A 100 0.15 39.96 -4.02
N LEU A 101 1.22 39.20 -3.79
CA LEU A 101 1.97 38.50 -4.84
C LEU A 101 1.52 37.04 -4.86
N ARG A 102 1.06 36.56 -6.01
CA ARG A 102 0.75 35.14 -6.25
C ARG A 102 1.78 34.56 -7.20
N VAL A 103 2.32 33.39 -6.85
CA VAL A 103 3.28 32.65 -7.67
C VAL A 103 2.66 31.29 -7.97
N ASP A 104 2.41 31.02 -9.24
CA ASP A 104 1.87 29.74 -9.72
C ASP A 104 2.98 29.02 -10.49
N TYR A 105 3.21 27.75 -10.16
CA TYR A 105 4.25 26.92 -10.79
C TYR A 105 3.80 25.47 -10.88
N VAL A 106 4.46 24.70 -11.76
CA VAL A 106 4.20 23.28 -11.96
C VAL A 106 5.38 22.48 -11.44
N VAL A 107 5.10 21.54 -10.54
CA VAL A 107 6.09 20.57 -10.03
C VAL A 107 5.77 19.17 -10.53
N PRO A 108 6.75 18.42 -11.06
CA PRO A 108 6.58 17.00 -11.31
C PRO A 108 6.59 16.21 -10.00
N GLY A 109 6.21 14.94 -10.07
CA GLY A 109 6.31 14.04 -8.91
C GLY A 109 5.09 14.05 -7.98
N ALA A 110 3.97 14.62 -8.42
CA ALA A 110 2.66 14.46 -7.77
C ALA A 110 1.69 13.72 -8.69
N MET A 111 0.93 12.79 -8.13
CA MET A 111 -0.15 12.08 -8.83
C MET A 111 -1.31 11.79 -7.88
N TRP A 112 -2.49 11.60 -8.45
CA TRP A 112 -3.65 11.19 -7.68
C TRP A 112 -4.49 10.15 -8.42
N ARG A 113 -5.31 9.39 -7.67
CA ARG A 113 -6.31 8.46 -8.17
C ARG A 113 -7.56 8.51 -7.30
N PRO A 114 -8.77 8.33 -7.86
CA PRO A 114 -9.98 8.18 -7.06
C PRO A 114 -9.90 6.90 -6.23
N TRP A 115 -10.33 6.99 -4.98
CA TRP A 115 -10.47 5.85 -4.09
C TRP A 115 -11.67 6.06 -3.19
N HIS A 116 -12.57 5.09 -3.19
CA HIS A 116 -13.84 5.21 -2.49
C HIS A 116 -13.93 4.31 -1.27
N THR A 117 -14.82 4.69 -0.35
CA THR A 117 -15.23 3.85 0.77
C THR A 117 -16.75 3.85 0.83
N ALA A 118 -17.34 2.65 0.85
CA ALA A 118 -18.77 2.44 0.93
C ALA A 118 -19.10 1.71 2.23
N ARG A 119 -19.96 2.30 3.06
CA ARG A 119 -20.44 1.70 4.30
C ARG A 119 -21.94 1.42 4.21
N LEU A 120 -22.32 0.16 4.39
CA LEU A 120 -23.74 -0.22 4.49
C LEU A 120 -24.16 -0.17 5.96
N VAL A 121 -25.12 0.70 6.26
CA VAL A 121 -25.67 0.89 7.61
C VAL A 121 -27.12 0.42 7.64
N GLU A 122 -27.48 -0.33 8.68
CA GLU A 122 -28.86 -0.72 8.96
C GLU A 122 -29.55 0.39 9.76
N THR A 123 -30.68 0.87 9.27
CA THR A 123 -31.46 1.93 9.92
C THR A 123 -32.50 1.32 10.84
N ALA A 124 -32.44 1.67 12.13
CA ALA A 124 -33.42 1.23 13.12
C ALA A 124 -34.76 1.96 12.93
N GLY A 125 -35.80 1.22 12.52
CA GLY A 125 -37.18 1.70 12.38
C GLY A 125 -38.12 0.55 12.00
N ASP A 126 -39.44 0.76 12.13
CA ASP A 126 -40.50 -0.26 11.98
C ASP A 126 -40.50 -1.05 10.65
N LYS A 127 -39.76 -0.60 9.63
CA LYS A 127 -39.68 -1.27 8.32
C LYS A 127 -38.31 -1.83 7.96
N GLY A 128 -37.29 -1.70 8.82
CA GLY A 128 -35.93 -2.17 8.54
C GLY A 128 -35.33 -1.54 7.28
N GLY A 129 -34.70 -0.38 7.41
CA GLY A 129 -34.07 0.32 6.29
C GLY A 129 -32.61 -0.06 6.13
N HIS A 130 -32.07 0.11 4.92
CA HIS A 130 -30.64 0.14 4.70
C HIS A 130 -30.27 1.50 4.09
N GLU A 131 -29.16 2.07 4.55
CA GLU A 131 -28.58 3.31 4.02
C GLU A 131 -27.13 3.05 3.62
N LEU A 132 -26.72 3.63 2.49
CA LEU A 132 -25.33 3.68 2.07
C LEU A 132 -24.74 5.02 2.46
N GLU A 133 -23.67 4.98 3.25
CA GLU A 133 -22.74 6.11 3.38
C GLU A 133 -21.58 5.89 2.41
N PHE A 134 -21.43 6.77 1.44
CA PHE A 134 -20.36 6.69 0.44
C PHE A 134 -19.43 7.89 0.58
N ARG A 135 -18.13 7.61 0.65
CA ARG A 135 -17.07 8.63 0.69
C ARG A 135 -16.16 8.47 -0.52
N CYS A 136 -15.97 9.57 -1.23
CA CYS A 136 -15.02 9.71 -2.33
C CYS A 136 -13.76 10.40 -1.82
N ASP A 137 -12.63 9.71 -1.90
CA ASP A 137 -11.32 10.26 -1.56
C ASP A 137 -10.43 10.31 -2.81
N GLY A 138 -9.49 11.25 -2.84
CA GLY A 138 -8.32 11.21 -3.72
C GLY A 138 -7.18 10.52 -2.98
N ALA A 139 -6.69 9.39 -3.48
CA ALA A 139 -5.40 8.86 -3.08
C ALA A 139 -4.32 9.70 -3.77
N VAL A 140 -3.48 10.38 -3.00
CA VAL A 140 -2.45 11.30 -3.47
C VAL A 140 -1.09 10.70 -3.17
N TRP A 141 -0.22 10.65 -4.17
CA TRP A 141 1.20 10.33 -4.02
C TRP A 141 1.99 11.56 -4.42
N GLN A 142 2.91 12.00 -3.57
CA GLN A 142 3.75 13.12 -3.90
C GLN A 142 5.17 12.89 -3.39
N ALA A 143 6.13 13.08 -4.28
CA ALA A 143 7.57 13.06 -4.05
C ALA A 143 8.16 14.29 -4.75
N THR A 144 7.50 15.44 -4.58
CA THR A 144 7.87 16.71 -5.22
C THR A 144 9.13 17.34 -4.61
N GLY A 145 9.58 16.81 -3.47
CA GLY A 145 10.65 17.42 -2.66
C GLY A 145 10.14 18.53 -1.73
N GLU A 146 8.86 18.85 -1.77
CA GLU A 146 8.21 19.84 -0.91
C GLU A 146 7.17 19.15 -0.02
N ASP A 147 7.15 19.48 1.28
CA ASP A 147 6.06 19.07 2.15
C ASP A 147 4.89 20.05 2.01
N TRP A 148 3.72 19.54 1.63
CA TRP A 148 2.52 20.35 1.55
C TRP A 148 1.86 20.41 2.92
N SER A 149 1.79 21.59 3.52
CA SER A 149 1.21 21.80 4.85
C SER A 149 -0.02 22.72 4.78
N ASP A 150 -1.17 22.27 5.30
CA ASP A 150 -2.44 23.00 5.30
C ASP A 150 -2.85 23.57 3.92
N VAL A 151 -2.70 22.77 2.86
CA VAL A 151 -3.01 23.18 1.49
C VAL A 151 -4.43 22.79 1.08
N GLN A 152 -5.06 23.63 0.26
CA GLN A 152 -6.32 23.29 -0.40
C GLN A 152 -6.02 22.53 -1.69
N LEU A 153 -6.32 21.23 -1.72
CA LEU A 153 -6.12 20.42 -2.91
C LEU A 153 -7.32 20.51 -3.87
N ILE A 154 -7.00 20.49 -5.17
CA ILE A 154 -7.94 20.41 -6.28
C ILE A 154 -7.41 19.33 -7.23
N PHE A 155 -8.24 18.34 -7.52
CA PHE A 155 -7.94 17.18 -8.35
C PHE A 155 -8.55 17.35 -9.74
N SER A 156 -7.72 17.30 -10.78
CA SER A 156 -8.18 17.37 -12.17
C SER A 156 -8.05 16.01 -12.85
N THR A 157 -9.06 15.59 -13.61
CA THR A 157 -8.99 14.43 -14.51
C THR A 157 -8.48 14.79 -15.90
N GLU A 158 -8.16 16.05 -16.14
CA GLU A 158 -7.60 16.53 -17.40
C GLU A 158 -6.32 15.77 -17.74
N ARG A 159 -6.06 15.61 -19.04
CA ARG A 159 -4.84 14.97 -19.55
C ARG A 159 -4.00 15.98 -20.34
N PRO A 160 -3.30 16.95 -19.69
CA PRO A 160 -2.49 17.93 -20.40
C PRO A 160 -1.34 17.31 -21.21
N SER A 161 -0.87 16.12 -20.80
CA SER A 161 0.20 15.38 -21.46
C SER A 161 -0.24 14.66 -22.73
N LEU A 162 -1.55 14.51 -22.97
CA LEU A 162 -2.07 14.08 -24.27
C LEU A 162 -1.91 15.28 -25.22
N GLY A 163 -0.77 15.36 -25.89
CA GLY A 163 -0.47 16.46 -26.79
C GLY A 163 -1.60 16.75 -27.79
N VAL A 164 -1.67 18.00 -28.26
CA VAL A 164 -2.72 18.48 -29.18
C VAL A 164 -2.65 17.79 -30.56
N SER A 165 -1.56 17.09 -30.86
CA SER A 165 -1.36 16.38 -32.11
C SER A 165 -2.27 15.14 -32.18
N PRO A 166 -3.10 15.01 -33.24
CA PRO A 166 -3.92 13.81 -33.42
C PRO A 166 -3.03 12.56 -33.48
N PRO A 167 -3.47 11.42 -32.90
CA PRO A 167 -2.70 10.19 -32.95
C PRO A 167 -2.51 9.78 -34.42
N THR A 168 -1.29 9.40 -34.77
CA THR A 168 -0.99 8.88 -36.10
C THR A 168 -1.58 7.49 -36.24
N LEU A 169 -2.39 7.28 -37.28
CA LEU A 169 -2.93 5.96 -37.61
C LEU A 169 -1.76 5.04 -37.99
N SER A 170 -1.45 4.07 -37.12
CA SER A 170 -0.59 2.95 -37.46
C SER A 170 -1.42 1.84 -38.10
N ASN A 171 -0.86 1.14 -39.08
CA ASN A 171 -1.48 -0.08 -39.59
C ASN A 171 -1.65 -1.08 -38.44
N ASP A 172 -2.84 -1.66 -38.30
CA ASP A 172 -3.10 -2.81 -37.44
C ASP A 172 -2.87 -4.10 -38.26
N PRO A 173 -1.69 -4.75 -38.17
CA PRO A 173 -1.42 -5.95 -38.92
C PRO A 173 -2.20 -7.13 -38.32
N LEU A 174 -3.39 -7.39 -38.86
CA LEU A 174 -4.16 -8.60 -38.57
C LEU A 174 -3.32 -9.84 -38.94
N ARG A 175 -2.90 -10.60 -37.93
CA ARG A 175 -2.21 -11.89 -38.12
C ARG A 175 -3.18 -13.04 -37.89
N THR A 176 -3.20 -13.99 -38.80
CA THR A 176 -3.96 -15.23 -38.62
C THR A 176 -3.24 -16.12 -37.62
N ARG A 177 -3.84 -16.33 -36.45
CA ARG A 177 -3.37 -17.34 -35.50
C ARG A 177 -3.86 -18.70 -36.00
N ARG A 178 -2.96 -19.64 -36.29
CA ARG A 178 -3.36 -21.04 -36.54
C ARG A 178 -4.12 -21.52 -35.30
N LYS A 179 -5.39 -21.87 -35.47
CA LYS A 179 -6.23 -22.48 -34.45
C LYS A 179 -5.47 -23.71 -33.93
N GLY A 180 -5.06 -23.69 -32.66
CA GLY A 180 -4.34 -24.80 -32.04
C GLY A 180 -5.15 -26.08 -32.24
N ALA A 181 -4.47 -27.16 -32.66
CA ALA A 181 -5.09 -28.45 -32.85
C ALA A 181 -5.84 -28.86 -31.57
N THR A 182 -7.08 -29.31 -31.75
CA THR A 182 -7.96 -29.78 -30.69
C THR A 182 -7.23 -30.80 -29.82
N VAL A 183 -6.89 -30.42 -28.58
CA VAL A 183 -6.40 -31.36 -27.58
C VAL A 183 -7.60 -32.18 -27.13
N ALA A 184 -7.52 -33.50 -27.33
CA ALA A 184 -8.50 -34.45 -26.85
C ALA A 184 -8.64 -34.33 -25.32
N VAL A 185 -9.87 -34.20 -24.87
CA VAL A 185 -10.29 -34.01 -23.48
C VAL A 185 -9.97 -35.27 -22.66
N GLN A 186 -8.99 -35.17 -21.76
CA GLN A 186 -9.04 -35.88 -20.48
C GLN A 186 -9.46 -34.87 -19.42
N ALA A 187 -10.49 -35.22 -18.65
CA ALA A 187 -11.04 -34.40 -17.59
C ALA A 187 -9.98 -34.08 -16.52
N ARG A 188 -9.46 -32.86 -16.59
CA ARG A 188 -8.86 -32.14 -15.47
C ARG A 188 -9.49 -30.76 -15.45
N GLU A 189 -10.02 -30.39 -14.29
CA GLU A 189 -10.60 -29.07 -14.04
C GLU A 189 -9.58 -27.99 -14.41
N GLN A 190 -9.92 -27.22 -15.45
CA GLN A 190 -9.23 -25.99 -15.75
C GLN A 190 -10.28 -24.95 -16.11
N LYS A 191 -10.22 -23.84 -15.37
CA LYS A 191 -11.13 -22.69 -15.38
C LYS A 191 -11.28 -22.14 -16.80
N VAL A 192 -12.40 -22.45 -17.44
CA VAL A 192 -12.79 -21.86 -18.71
C VAL A 192 -13.39 -20.48 -18.39
N HIS A 193 -12.62 -19.43 -18.66
CA HIS A 193 -13.18 -18.10 -18.87
C HIS A 193 -13.78 -18.06 -20.28
N THR A 194 -15.11 -18.05 -20.38
CA THR A 194 -15.81 -17.78 -21.64
C THR A 194 -16.42 -16.38 -21.62
N ALA A 195 -16.00 -15.60 -22.62
CA ALA A 195 -16.69 -14.54 -23.35
C ALA A 195 -17.66 -13.62 -22.57
N GLY A 196 -17.10 -12.51 -22.08
CA GLY A 196 -17.80 -11.22 -22.03
C GLY A 196 -17.26 -10.32 -23.14
N LEU A 197 -18.14 -9.54 -23.78
CA LEU A 197 -17.81 -8.48 -24.72
C LEU A 197 -16.83 -7.48 -24.07
N GLY A 198 -15.72 -7.18 -24.73
CA GLY A 198 -14.87 -6.02 -24.41
C GLY A 198 -13.45 -6.33 -23.95
N SER A 199 -12.52 -6.13 -24.88
CA SER A 199 -11.08 -5.91 -24.70
C SER A 199 -10.26 -7.03 -24.04
N GLU A 200 -9.72 -7.92 -24.87
CA GLU A 200 -8.33 -8.35 -24.67
C GLU A 200 -7.46 -7.08 -24.77
N LYS A 201 -7.04 -6.54 -23.63
CA LYS A 201 -6.03 -5.49 -23.60
C LYS A 201 -4.74 -6.08 -24.15
N ASP A 202 -4.38 -5.60 -25.33
CA ASP A 202 -3.06 -5.66 -25.92
C ASP A 202 -1.98 -5.47 -24.84
N GLN A 203 -1.09 -6.46 -24.72
CA GLN A 203 0.10 -6.40 -23.88
C GLN A 203 1.18 -5.44 -24.45
N ARG A 204 0.75 -4.41 -25.19
CA ARG A 204 1.58 -3.31 -25.71
C ARG A 204 1.10 -1.92 -25.32
N ALA A 205 0.04 -1.80 -24.52
CA ALA A 205 -0.32 -0.55 -23.83
C ALA A 205 0.38 -0.42 -22.45
N ALA A 206 1.56 -1.01 -22.29
CA ALA A 206 2.22 -1.14 -21.00
C ALA A 206 3.08 0.07 -20.58
N ASP A 207 3.24 1.09 -21.43
CA ASP A 207 4.05 2.29 -21.11
C ASP A 207 3.23 3.58 -20.94
N GLU A 208 1.91 3.54 -21.08
CA GLU A 208 1.05 4.68 -20.75
C GLU A 208 0.17 4.33 -19.55
N LEU A 209 0.37 5.02 -18.43
CA LEU A 209 -0.51 4.87 -17.27
C LEU A 209 -1.97 5.10 -17.74
N PRO A 210 -2.88 4.14 -17.57
CA PRO A 210 -4.26 4.31 -17.98
C PRO A 210 -4.85 5.48 -17.19
N GLY A 211 -5.26 6.53 -17.92
CA GLY A 211 -5.86 7.72 -17.33
C GLY A 211 -7.14 7.40 -16.57
N ILE A 212 -7.58 8.34 -15.74
CA ILE A 212 -8.85 8.24 -15.02
C ILE A 212 -9.99 8.27 -16.05
N ASP A 213 -10.97 7.40 -15.89
CA ASP A 213 -12.22 7.42 -16.67
C ASP A 213 -13.18 8.42 -16.02
N ASP A 214 -13.37 9.54 -16.70
CA ASP A 214 -14.22 10.66 -16.29
C ASP A 214 -15.51 10.76 -17.10
N GLY A 215 -15.86 9.70 -17.85
CA GLY A 215 -17.07 9.70 -18.67
C GLY A 215 -17.00 10.63 -19.88
N GLY A 216 -15.81 11.12 -20.25
CA GLY A 216 -15.58 11.95 -21.42
C GLY A 216 -15.64 13.46 -21.17
N ALA A 217 -15.83 13.89 -19.92
CA ALA A 217 -15.80 15.29 -19.54
C ALA A 217 -14.87 15.50 -18.34
N VAL A 218 -13.90 16.40 -18.51
CA VAL A 218 -12.92 16.75 -17.49
C VAL A 218 -13.61 17.18 -16.20
N GLN A 219 -13.22 16.56 -15.08
CA GLN A 219 -13.70 16.86 -13.75
C GLN A 219 -12.63 17.61 -12.96
N THR A 220 -13.06 18.66 -12.26
CA THR A 220 -12.25 19.37 -11.27
C THR A 220 -12.89 19.20 -9.90
N LEU A 221 -12.27 18.39 -9.05
CA LEU A 221 -12.79 17.99 -7.75
C LEU A 221 -11.99 18.63 -6.62
N ARG A 222 -12.62 19.46 -5.81
CA ARG A 222 -11.98 20.11 -4.66
C ARG A 222 -12.02 19.20 -3.44
N ALA A 223 -10.91 19.10 -2.71
CA ALA A 223 -10.88 18.41 -1.41
C ALA A 223 -11.81 19.10 -0.40
N ALA A 224 -12.53 18.32 0.40
CA ALA A 224 -13.48 18.83 1.39
C ALA A 224 -12.81 19.67 2.49
N VAL A 225 -11.58 19.32 2.83
CA VAL A 225 -10.78 20.00 3.85
C VAL A 225 -9.37 20.28 3.32
N LYS A 226 -8.72 21.28 3.92
CA LYS A 226 -7.28 21.44 3.77
C LYS A 226 -6.56 20.26 4.41
N THR A 227 -5.50 19.81 3.76
CA THR A 227 -4.74 18.63 4.18
C THR A 227 -3.25 18.91 4.08
N SER A 228 -2.48 18.25 4.94
CA SER A 228 -1.04 18.18 4.82
C SER A 228 -0.62 16.84 4.21
N VAL A 229 0.18 16.86 3.15
CA VAL A 229 0.68 15.67 2.44
C VAL A 229 2.21 15.73 2.39
N PRO A 230 2.94 14.85 3.11
CA PRO A 230 4.39 14.82 3.10
C PRO A 230 4.95 14.31 1.77
N GLY A 231 6.18 14.72 1.44
CA GLY A 231 6.91 14.37 0.20
C GLY A 231 7.52 12.97 0.18
N ASP A 232 6.85 12.00 0.79
CA ASP A 232 7.40 10.67 1.05
C ASP A 232 7.10 9.63 -0.05
N GLY A 233 6.38 10.03 -1.09
CA GLY A 233 5.95 9.16 -2.20
C GLY A 233 4.89 8.12 -1.81
N ARG A 234 4.33 8.14 -0.59
CA ARG A 234 3.32 7.19 -0.13
C ARG A 234 1.90 7.67 -0.41
N PRO A 235 0.92 6.75 -0.56
CA PRO A 235 -0.47 7.11 -0.77
C PRO A 235 -1.08 7.77 0.49
N HIS A 236 -1.59 8.98 0.32
CA HIS A 236 -2.36 9.72 1.32
C HIS A 236 -3.80 9.89 0.86
N ARG A 237 -4.77 9.47 1.69
CA ARG A 237 -6.21 9.59 1.39
C ARG A 237 -6.69 10.98 1.76
N VAL A 238 -7.18 11.73 0.78
CA VAL A 238 -7.72 13.09 0.96
C VAL A 238 -9.21 13.08 0.64
N PRO A 239 -10.10 13.44 1.59
CA PRO A 239 -11.54 13.43 1.33
C PRO A 239 -11.94 14.51 0.33
N ILE A 240 -12.74 14.12 -0.66
CA ILE A 240 -13.28 15.03 -1.69
C ILE A 240 -14.72 15.38 -1.36
N PHE A 241 -15.59 14.38 -1.26
CA PHE A 241 -16.98 14.53 -0.86
C PHE A 241 -17.53 13.21 -0.33
N ASP A 242 -18.63 13.31 0.39
CA ASP A 242 -19.43 12.17 0.84
C ASP A 242 -20.91 12.42 0.55
N PHE A 243 -21.69 11.34 0.52
CA PHE A 243 -23.14 11.42 0.47
C PHE A 243 -23.76 10.19 1.12
N ARG A 244 -25.04 10.33 1.45
CA ARG A 244 -25.89 9.23 1.89
C ARG A 244 -26.98 8.97 0.86
N SER A 245 -27.33 7.70 0.69
CA SER A 245 -28.41 7.31 -0.23
C SER A 245 -29.15 6.08 0.30
N PRO A 246 -30.47 5.97 0.05
CA PRO A 246 -31.22 4.76 0.35
C PRO A 246 -30.60 3.55 -0.35
N ALA A 247 -30.56 2.42 0.35
CA ALA A 247 -30.02 1.17 -0.15
C ALA A 247 -31.11 0.13 -0.39
N GLU A 248 -31.34 -0.21 -1.66
CA GLU A 248 -32.19 -1.35 -2.02
C GLU A 248 -31.34 -2.62 -1.94
N VAL A 249 -31.56 -3.43 -0.90
CA VAL A 249 -30.76 -4.63 -0.64
C VAL A 249 -31.47 -5.88 -1.15
N ALA A 250 -30.71 -6.78 -1.78
CA ALA A 250 -31.19 -8.06 -2.29
C ALA A 250 -30.16 -9.16 -2.02
N LEU A 251 -30.64 -10.34 -1.62
CA LEU A 251 -29.84 -11.56 -1.55
C LEU A 251 -29.84 -12.22 -2.94
N VAL A 252 -28.65 -12.44 -3.50
CA VAL A 252 -28.48 -13.02 -4.83
C VAL A 252 -27.74 -14.35 -4.70
N CYS A 253 -28.30 -15.40 -5.29
CA CYS A 253 -27.67 -16.72 -5.33
C CYS A 253 -27.36 -17.10 -6.78
N VAL A 254 -26.10 -17.46 -7.06
CA VAL A 254 -25.66 -17.94 -8.38
C VAL A 254 -24.89 -19.24 -8.19
N PRO A 255 -25.59 -20.35 -7.82
CA PRO A 255 -24.95 -21.56 -7.31
C PRO A 255 -24.03 -22.24 -8.32
N GLU A 256 -24.27 -22.07 -9.61
CA GLU A 256 -23.41 -22.57 -10.69
C GLU A 256 -22.01 -21.92 -10.69
N ARG A 257 -21.90 -20.66 -10.23
CA ARG A 257 -20.63 -19.92 -10.16
C ARG A 257 -20.04 -19.91 -8.76
N VAL A 258 -20.88 -19.71 -7.75
CA VAL A 258 -20.49 -19.62 -6.34
C VAL A 258 -21.61 -20.23 -5.48
N PRO A 259 -21.33 -21.28 -4.70
CA PRO A 259 -22.31 -21.92 -3.81
C PRO A 259 -22.53 -21.09 -2.52
N ALA A 260 -22.83 -19.81 -2.66
CA ALA A 260 -23.09 -18.88 -1.55
C ALA A 260 -24.19 -17.87 -1.92
N VAL A 261 -24.90 -17.39 -0.90
CA VAL A 261 -25.83 -16.26 -1.04
C VAL A 261 -25.03 -14.98 -0.84
N LEU A 262 -25.04 -14.10 -1.84
CA LEU A 262 -24.30 -12.84 -1.83
C LEU A 262 -25.24 -11.69 -1.53
N LEU A 263 -24.85 -10.82 -0.60
CA LEU A 263 -25.55 -9.59 -0.32
C LEU A 263 -25.20 -8.56 -1.40
N ARG A 264 -26.21 -8.05 -2.11
CA ARG A 264 -26.05 -6.97 -3.09
C ARG A 264 -26.94 -5.80 -2.71
N SER A 265 -26.48 -4.60 -3.00
CA SER A 265 -27.29 -3.40 -2.85
C SER A 265 -27.23 -2.54 -4.10
N ARG A 266 -28.33 -1.82 -4.33
CA ARG A 266 -28.49 -0.83 -5.39
C ARG A 266 -28.73 0.54 -4.78
N HIS A 267 -28.07 1.55 -5.33
CA HIS A 267 -28.08 2.92 -4.83
C HIS A 267 -28.04 3.92 -5.97
N GLY A 268 -28.38 5.18 -5.69
CA GLY A 268 -28.18 6.30 -6.61
C GLY A 268 -27.02 7.18 -6.16
N ASN A 269 -26.19 7.63 -7.09
CA ASN A 269 -25.22 8.68 -6.82
C ASN A 269 -25.97 9.97 -6.46
N SER A 270 -26.00 10.31 -5.17
CA SER A 270 -26.69 11.50 -4.67
C SER A 270 -25.78 12.73 -4.57
N ALA A 271 -24.51 12.59 -4.95
CA ALA A 271 -23.58 13.71 -5.03
C ALA A 271 -23.84 14.56 -6.28
N LYS A 272 -23.38 15.81 -6.24
CA LYS A 272 -23.39 16.71 -7.40
C LYS A 272 -22.28 16.39 -8.42
N ALA A 273 -21.29 15.60 -8.00
CA ALA A 273 -20.14 15.20 -8.80
C ALA A 273 -20.25 13.71 -9.18
N PRO A 274 -19.67 13.30 -10.31
CA PRO A 274 -19.63 11.90 -10.69
C PRO A 274 -18.74 11.08 -9.76
N LEU A 275 -19.04 9.79 -9.63
CA LEU A 275 -18.12 8.83 -9.07
C LEU A 275 -17.17 8.37 -10.18
N LEU A 276 -15.90 8.72 -10.04
CA LEU A 276 -14.87 8.30 -10.99
C LEU A 276 -14.54 6.82 -10.81
N ALA A 277 -14.17 6.15 -11.90
CA ALA A 277 -13.82 4.73 -11.86
C ALA A 277 -12.62 4.49 -10.92
N GLY A 278 -12.75 3.55 -9.99
CA GLY A 278 -11.74 3.32 -8.96
C GLY A 278 -12.10 2.23 -7.95
N PRO A 279 -11.16 1.85 -7.08
CA PRO A 279 -11.41 0.89 -6.00
C PRO A 279 -12.40 1.43 -4.97
N VAL A 280 -13.19 0.54 -4.38
CA VAL A 280 -14.15 0.81 -3.31
C VAL A 280 -13.87 -0.13 -2.15
N ASP A 281 -13.50 0.41 -0.99
CA ASP A 281 -13.41 -0.37 0.25
C ASP A 281 -14.83 -0.52 0.83
N LEU A 282 -15.25 -1.77 1.09
CA LEU A 282 -16.61 -2.11 1.53
C LEU A 282 -16.63 -2.38 3.03
N VAL A 283 -17.44 -1.62 3.77
CA VAL A 283 -17.53 -1.67 5.23
C VAL A 283 -18.95 -2.00 5.67
N ARG A 284 -19.11 -2.94 6.60
CA ARG A 284 -20.39 -3.24 7.29
C ARG A 284 -20.21 -2.98 8.79
N ASN A 285 -21.25 -3.26 9.58
CA ASN A 285 -21.23 -3.11 11.05
C ASN A 285 -20.04 -3.82 11.73
N SER A 286 -19.60 -4.96 11.20
CA SER A 286 -18.47 -5.74 11.72
C SER A 286 -17.08 -5.25 11.25
N GLY A 287 -17.01 -4.23 10.40
CA GLY A 287 -15.75 -3.68 9.86
C GLY A 287 -15.60 -3.87 8.35
N LEU A 288 -14.35 -3.87 7.88
CA LEU A 288 -14.01 -4.03 6.47
C LEU A 288 -14.35 -5.45 6.00
N VAL A 289 -15.20 -5.56 4.99
CA VAL A 289 -15.66 -6.84 4.42
C VAL A 289 -14.84 -7.24 3.20
N GLY A 290 -14.40 -6.25 2.41
CA GLY A 290 -13.62 -6.50 1.22
C GLY A 290 -13.41 -5.26 0.38
N ARG A 291 -12.93 -5.48 -0.86
CA ARG A 291 -12.73 -4.43 -1.85
C ARG A 291 -13.44 -4.80 -3.14
N SER A 292 -14.12 -3.81 -3.72
CA SER A 292 -14.70 -3.88 -5.06
C SER A 292 -14.10 -2.78 -5.95
N SER A 293 -14.55 -2.68 -7.19
CA SER A 293 -14.23 -1.62 -8.11
C SER A 293 -15.52 -1.02 -8.67
N LEU A 294 -15.55 0.30 -8.79
CA LEU A 294 -16.61 1.05 -9.46
C LEU A 294 -16.14 1.44 -10.86
N LEU A 295 -17.06 1.45 -11.82
CA LEU A 295 -16.90 2.18 -13.07
C LEU A 295 -17.33 3.64 -12.87
N TYR A 296 -17.27 4.45 -13.92
CA TYR A 296 -17.83 5.80 -13.87
C TYR A 296 -19.34 5.75 -13.58
N VAL A 297 -19.82 6.61 -12.67
CA VAL A 297 -21.25 6.77 -12.35
C VAL A 297 -21.60 8.25 -12.31
N ALA A 298 -22.47 8.69 -13.21
CA ALA A 298 -22.90 10.08 -13.30
C ALA A 298 -23.73 10.51 -12.07
N PRO A 299 -23.84 11.82 -11.77
CA PRO A 299 -24.79 12.32 -10.77
C PRO A 299 -26.21 11.83 -11.05
N GLY A 300 -26.88 11.28 -10.04
CA GLY A 300 -28.22 10.69 -10.14
C GLY A 300 -28.29 9.28 -10.76
N GLU A 301 -27.19 8.77 -11.32
CA GLU A 301 -27.16 7.43 -11.90
C GLU A 301 -27.14 6.35 -10.80
N ARG A 302 -27.72 5.19 -11.10
CA ARG A 302 -27.76 4.05 -10.18
C ARG A 302 -26.55 3.15 -10.36
N PHE A 303 -26.03 2.64 -9.25
CA PHE A 303 -24.93 1.69 -9.22
C PHE A 303 -25.19 0.58 -8.20
N GLU A 304 -24.45 -0.53 -8.34
CA GLU A 304 -24.59 -1.72 -7.51
C GLU A 304 -23.28 -2.05 -6.81
N LEU A 305 -23.37 -2.50 -5.56
CA LEU A 305 -22.24 -3.00 -4.78
C LEU A 305 -22.59 -4.38 -4.22
N GLY A 306 -21.63 -5.31 -4.31
CA GLY A 306 -21.70 -6.60 -3.65
C GLY A 306 -20.93 -6.57 -2.34
N TRP A 307 -21.51 -7.06 -1.26
CA TRP A 307 -20.96 -7.01 0.11
C TRP A 307 -20.45 -8.37 0.59
N GLY A 308 -20.18 -9.29 -0.33
CA GLY A 308 -19.82 -10.66 0.01
C GLY A 308 -21.00 -11.48 0.56
N PRO A 309 -20.73 -12.71 1.03
CA PRO A 309 -21.70 -13.55 1.71
C PRO A 309 -22.08 -13.05 3.12
#